data_AF-A0A822CMY6-F1
#
_entry.id   AF-A0A822CMY6-F1
#
_cell.length_a   1.000
_cell.length_b   1.000
_cell.length_c   1.000
_cell.angle_alpha   90.00
_cell.angle_beta   90.00
_cell.angle_gamma   90.00
#
_symmetry.space_group_name_H-M   'P 1'
#
loop_
_entity.id
_entity.type
_entity.pdbx_description
1 polymer ?
#
loop_
_entity_poly.entity_id
_entity_poly.type
_entity_poly.pdbx_seq_one_letter_code
_entity_poly.pdbx_strand_id
1 'polypeptide(L)'
;MSIDLHIRIEIVLMMARLESPSSVRRHFHRENMSDIPSEKTIKAIYDKFIETGSVHDRERSGRPSLMTTEKLDEIEEILSDNAMVSVRRVSQE
;
A
#
# COMPACT_ATOMS: atom_id res chain seq x y z
N MET A 1 11.48 3.18 -1.57
CA MET A 1 11.83 1.75 -1.80
C MET A 1 10.78 0.90 -1.12
N SER A 2 10.29 -0.14 -1.79
CA SER A 2 9.45 -1.14 -1.14
C SER A 2 10.39 -2.11 -0.42
N ILE A 3 10.15 -2.40 0.85
CA ILE A 3 10.93 -3.41 1.59
C ILE A 3 10.48 -4.77 1.09
N ASP A 4 11.44 -5.65 0.80
CA ASP A 4 11.14 -7.00 0.35
C ASP A 4 10.27 -7.76 1.38
N LEU A 5 9.41 -8.66 0.89
CA LEU A 5 8.50 -9.41 1.75
C LEU A 5 9.26 -10.27 2.78
N HIS A 6 10.38 -10.88 2.38
CA HIS A 6 11.19 -11.68 3.28
C HIS A 6 11.74 -10.86 4.45
N ILE A 7 12.23 -9.65 4.17
CA ILE A 7 12.72 -8.73 5.20
C ILE A 7 11.60 -8.34 6.18
N ARG A 8 10.37 -8.13 5.68
CA ARG A 8 9.22 -7.82 6.54
C ARG A 8 8.84 -8.98 7.47
N ILE A 9 8.85 -10.20 6.95
CA ILE A 9 8.62 -11.41 7.75
C ILE A 9 9.69 -11.52 8.85
N GLU A 10 10.96 -11.33 8.46
CA GLU A 10 12.07 -11.41 9.40
C GLU A 10 11.99 -10.32 10.48
N ILE A 11 11.61 -9.09 10.12
CA ILE A 11 11.33 -8.02 11.08
C ILE A 11 10.28 -8.45 12.12
N VAL A 12 9.15 -9.02 11.68
CA VAL A 12 8.10 -9.46 12.61
C VAL A 12 8.60 -10.55 13.54
N LEU A 13 9.33 -11.54 13.01
CA LEU A 13 9.91 -12.62 13.80
C LEU A 13 10.94 -12.09 14.83
N MET A 14 11.79 -11.16 14.44
CA MET A 14 12.80 -10.59 15.32
C MET A 14 12.21 -9.63 16.35
N MET A 15 11.21 -8.84 15.99
CA MET A 15 10.48 -7.99 16.93
C MET A 15 9.75 -8.81 17.99
N ALA A 16 9.14 -9.94 17.62
CA ALA A 16 8.50 -10.85 18.56
C ALA A 16 9.50 -11.51 19.54
N ARG A 17 10.78 -11.61 19.17
CA ARG A 17 11.83 -12.21 20.01
C ARG A 17 12.60 -11.20 20.85
N LEU A 18 12.86 -10.01 20.31
CA LEU A 18 13.77 -9.02 20.89
C LEU A 18 13.03 -7.81 21.48
N GLU A 19 11.74 -7.66 21.16
CA GLU A 19 10.82 -6.63 21.69
C GLU A 19 11.30 -5.18 21.51
N SER A 20 12.32 -4.94 20.67
CA SER A 20 12.98 -3.65 20.54
C SER A 20 13.53 -3.42 19.13
N PRO A 21 13.12 -2.33 18.42
CA PRO A 21 13.60 -2.03 17.07
C PRO A 21 15.11 -1.84 16.97
N SER A 22 15.75 -1.28 18.00
CA SER A 22 17.21 -1.09 18.03
C SER A 22 17.95 -2.42 18.14
N SER A 23 17.39 -3.39 18.88
CA SER A 23 17.94 -4.75 18.97
C SER A 23 17.80 -5.52 17.66
N VAL A 24 16.66 -5.37 16.97
CA VAL A 24 16.46 -5.94 15.62
C VAL A 24 17.46 -5.34 14.63
N ARG A 25 17.64 -4.02 14.66
CA ARG A 25 18.62 -3.33 13.80
C ARG A 25 20.05 -3.82 14.06
N ARG A 26 20.42 -4.01 15.34
CA ARG A 26 21.71 -4.57 15.74
C ARG A 26 21.87 -6.03 15.31
N HIS A 27 20.79 -6.81 15.27
CA HIS A 27 20.82 -8.16 14.72
C HIS A 27 21.13 -8.14 13.22
N PHE A 28 20.41 -7.35 12.43
CA PHE A 28 20.68 -7.23 10.98
C PHE A 28 22.07 -6.70 10.65
N HIS A 29 22.63 -5.82 11.49
CA HIS A 29 24.03 -5.41 11.37
C HIS A 29 25.02 -6.57 11.55
N ARG A 30 24.74 -7.50 12.48
CA ARG A 30 25.59 -8.68 12.69
C ARG A 30 25.51 -9.68 11.54
N GLU A 31 24.35 -9.75 10.87
CA GLU A 31 24.12 -10.57 9.68
C GLU A 31 24.64 -9.91 8.38
N ASN A 32 25.34 -8.76 8.46
CA ASN A 32 25.88 -8.02 7.31
C ASN A 32 24.84 -7.61 6.25
N MET A 33 23.60 -7.33 6.67
CA MET A 33 22.58 -6.78 5.78
C MET A 33 22.97 -5.36 5.34
N SER A 34 22.91 -5.08 4.04
CA SER A 34 23.38 -3.81 3.45
C SER A 34 22.38 -2.65 3.56
N ASP A 35 21.08 -2.93 3.39
CA ASP A 35 20.02 -1.91 3.45
C ASP A 35 19.08 -2.17 4.65
N ILE A 36 19.59 -1.86 5.84
CA ILE A 36 18.87 -2.14 7.08
C ILE A 36 17.78 -1.09 7.30
N PRO A 37 16.51 -1.50 7.47
CA PRO A 37 15.42 -0.57 7.73
C PRO A 37 15.64 0.26 9.00
N SER A 38 15.15 1.50 8.97
CA SER A 38 15.22 2.37 10.15
C SER A 38 14.38 1.82 11.31
N GLU A 39 14.72 2.18 12.54
CA GLU A 39 13.94 1.77 13.73
C GLU A 39 12.46 2.17 13.64
N LYS A 40 12.18 3.35 13.06
CA LYS A 40 10.81 3.81 12.79
C LYS A 40 10.09 2.87 11.83
N THR A 41 10.78 2.42 10.79
CA THR A 41 10.24 1.50 9.78
C THR A 41 9.99 0.12 10.36
N ILE A 42 10.94 -0.41 11.13
CA ILE A 42 10.83 -1.69 11.85
C ILE A 42 9.60 -1.66 12.76
N LYS A 43 9.46 -0.61 13.57
CA LYS A 43 8.30 -0.42 14.44
C LYS A 43 6.99 -0.35 13.66
N ALA A 44 6.93 0.46 12.61
CA ALA A 44 5.72 0.62 11.80
C ALA A 44 5.27 -0.70 11.15
N ILE A 45 6.21 -1.53 10.68
CA ILE A 45 5.90 -2.86 10.14
C ILE A 45 5.31 -3.77 11.21
N TYR A 46 5.92 -3.78 12.40
CA TYR A 46 5.44 -4.62 13.50
C TYR A 46 4.08 -4.16 14.03
N ASP A 47 3.89 -2.86 14.27
CA ASP A 47 2.62 -2.31 14.73
C ASP A 47 1.49 -2.61 13.74
N LYS A 48 1.77 -2.51 12.43
CA LYS A 48 0.83 -2.92 11.38
C LYS A 48 0.51 -4.42 11.43
N PHE A 49 1.50 -5.26 11.66
CA PHE A 49 1.27 -6.70 11.77
C PHE A 49 0.39 -7.02 12.99
N ILE A 50 0.61 -6.35 14.12
CA ILE A 50 -0.26 -6.48 15.31
C ILE A 50 -1.69 -6.02 15.00
N GLU A 51 -1.85 -4.92 14.24
CA GLU A 51 -3.16 -4.39 13.86
C GLU A 51 -3.92 -5.30 12.87
N THR A 52 -3.22 -5.87 11.88
CA THR A 52 -3.86 -6.48 10.70
C THR A 52 -3.60 -7.97 10.54
N GLY A 53 -2.63 -8.54 11.26
CA GLY A 53 -2.14 -9.91 11.08
C GLY A 53 -1.37 -10.14 9.76
N SER A 54 -1.09 -9.10 8.97
CA SER A 54 -0.53 -9.21 7.63
C SER A 54 0.81 -8.49 7.46
N VAL A 55 1.74 -9.16 6.78
CA VAL A 55 3.05 -8.61 6.37
C VAL A 55 3.04 -8.01 4.96
N HIS A 56 1.97 -8.27 4.19
CA HIS A 56 1.82 -7.74 2.84
C HIS A 56 1.63 -6.23 2.86
N ASP A 57 2.01 -5.52 1.80
CA ASP A 57 1.74 -4.09 1.70
C ASP A 57 0.25 -3.80 1.78
N ARG A 58 -0.11 -2.63 2.31
CA ARG A 58 -1.50 -2.18 2.16
C ARG A 58 -1.74 -1.99 0.68
N GLU A 59 -2.92 -2.39 0.21
CA GLU A 59 -3.33 -2.03 -1.14
C GLU A 59 -3.18 -0.53 -1.30
N ARG A 60 -2.53 -0.13 -2.39
CA ARG A 60 -2.35 1.29 -2.66
C ARG A 60 -3.75 1.86 -2.87
N SER A 61 -4.17 2.74 -1.96
CA SER A 61 -5.31 3.61 -2.20
C SER A 61 -4.90 4.63 -3.28
N GLY A 62 -4.87 4.17 -4.53
CA GLY A 62 -4.84 5.06 -5.68
C GLY A 62 -6.10 5.93 -5.67
N ARG A 63 -6.16 6.92 -6.57
CA ARG A 63 -7.41 7.64 -6.82
C ARG A 63 -8.50 6.59 -7.07
N PRO A 64 -9.60 6.57 -6.31
CA PRO A 64 -10.70 5.66 -6.58
C PRO A 64 -11.12 5.84 -8.04
N SER A 65 -10.91 4.82 -8.85
CA SER A 65 -11.52 4.72 -10.18
C SER A 65 -12.98 4.34 -9.96
N LEU A 66 -13.78 5.27 -9.43
CA LEU A 66 -15.23 5.10 -9.33
C LEU A 66 -15.85 5.31 -10.72
N MET A 67 -15.48 4.44 -11.66
CA MET A 67 -16.24 4.12 -12.86
C MET A 67 -17.14 2.95 -12.46
N THR A 68 -18.26 3.26 -11.81
CA THR A 68 -19.32 2.25 -11.58
C THR A 68 -19.96 1.94 -12.92
N THR A 69 -20.49 0.72 -13.10
CA THR A 69 -21.22 0.35 -14.32
C THR A 69 -22.35 1.32 -14.61
N GLU A 70 -23.08 1.73 -13.57
CA GLU A 70 -24.15 2.74 -13.65
C GLU A 70 -23.68 4.08 -14.22
N LYS A 71 -22.47 4.55 -13.87
CA LYS A 71 -21.91 5.79 -14.42
C LYS A 71 -21.41 5.63 -15.85
N LEU A 72 -20.99 4.42 -16.23
CA LEU A 72 -20.62 4.12 -17.60
C LEU A 72 -21.85 4.09 -18.50
N ASP A 73 -22.93 3.47 -18.02
CA ASP A 73 -24.21 3.40 -18.74
C ASP A 73 -24.81 4.81 -18.94
N GLU A 74 -24.76 5.68 -17.92
CA GLU A 74 -25.21 7.08 -18.01
C GLU A 74 -24.37 7.90 -19.02
N ILE A 75 -23.05 7.75 -19.01
CA ILE A 75 -22.17 8.42 -19.99
C ILE A 75 -22.44 7.90 -21.41
N GLU A 76 -22.66 6.60 -21.56
CA GLU A 76 -22.96 5.97 -22.84
C GLU A 76 -24.32 6.42 -23.40
N GLU A 77 -25.33 6.57 -22.54
CA GLU A 77 -26.64 7.13 -22.90
C GLU A 77 -26.51 8.60 -23.37
N ILE A 78 -25.82 9.45 -22.61
CA ILE A 78 -25.62 10.87 -22.96
C ILE A 78 -24.89 11.03 -24.30
N LEU A 79 -23.87 10.20 -24.56
CA LEU A 79 -23.11 10.22 -25.81
C LEU A 79 -23.90 9.64 -26.99
N SER A 80 -24.77 8.66 -26.75
CA SER A 80 -25.62 8.04 -27.77
C SER A 80 -26.76 8.97 -28.20
N ASP A 81 -27.38 9.67 -27.25
CA ASP A 81 -28.48 10.59 -27.50
C ASP A 81 -28.01 11.90 -28.16
N ASN A 82 -26.75 12.29 -27.94
CA ASN A 82 -26.16 13.49 -28.54
C ASN A 82 -24.74 13.25 -29.07
N ALA A 83 -24.65 12.71 -30.29
CA ALA A 83 -23.39 12.43 -30.99
C ALA A 83 -22.43 13.65 -31.17
N MET A 84 -22.88 14.88 -30.90
CA MET A 84 -22.05 16.10 -30.95
C MET A 84 -21.60 16.62 -29.57
N VAL A 85 -21.97 15.96 -28.47
CA VAL A 85 -21.53 16.37 -27.12
C VAL A 85 -20.14 15.82 -26.86
N SER A 86 -19.18 16.72 -26.64
CA SER A 86 -17.82 16.32 -26.27
C SER A 86 -17.78 15.78 -24.84
N VAL A 87 -16.92 14.77 -24.60
CA VAL A 87 -16.65 14.19 -23.26
C VAL A 87 -16.30 15.27 -22.21
N ARG A 88 -15.69 16.39 -22.62
CA ARG A 88 -15.39 17.52 -21.73
C ARG A 88 -16.64 18.21 -21.19
N ARG A 89 -17.73 18.29 -21.95
CA ARG A 89 -19.03 18.84 -21.50
C ARG A 89 -19.70 17.87 -20.53
N VAL A 90 -19.74 16.58 -20.86
CA VAL A 90 -20.32 15.53 -19.99
C VAL A 90 -19.63 15.48 -18.62
N SER A 91 -18.33 15.73 -18.56
CA SER A 91 -17.58 15.79 -17.29
C SER A 91 -17.82 17.06 -16.46
N GLN A 92 -18.54 18.07 -16.98
CA GLN A 92 -18.77 19.37 -16.33
C GLN A 92 -20.25 19.62 -15.97
N GLU A 93 -21.16 18.78 -16.45
CA GLU A 93 -22.55 18.70 -16.03
C GLU A 93 -22.66 17.77 -14.80
#